data_AF-A0AAU2DMQ6-F1
#
_entry.id   AF-A0AAU2DMQ6-F1
#
_cell.length_a   1.000
_cell.length_b   1.000
_cell.length_c   1.000
_cell.angle_alpha   90.00
_cell.angle_beta   90.00
_cell.angle_gamma   90.00
#
_symmetry.space_group_name_H-M   'P 1'
#
loop_
_entity.id
_entity.type
_entity.pdbx_description
1 polymer ?
#
loop_
_entity_poly.entity_id
_entity_poly.type
_entity_poly.pdbx_seq_one_letter_code
_entity_poly.pdbx_strand_id
1 'polypeptide(L)'
;MSAEDLSPEDQWPLPPAWMWDCAECVRRYEAMKHVQAVIAGLTAEDPGVDWDVTDSVVGTQISLSRHLAEAHRASLPDWDPSCTTCAGHRDALAGAADSPELLPGAVMVAEEHRARHLFAPPRVVGLM
;
A
#
# COMPACT_ATOMS: atom_id res chain seq x y z
N MET A 1 24.21 -6.81 7.50
CA MET A 1 22.98 -7.42 8.07
C MET A 1 22.59 -8.56 7.15
N SER A 2 22.56 -9.79 7.64
CA SER A 2 22.14 -10.94 6.84
C SER A 2 20.63 -10.87 6.59
N ALA A 3 20.13 -11.43 5.49
CA ALA A 3 18.71 -11.44 5.15
C ALA A 3 17.82 -12.13 6.20
N GLU A 4 18.43 -12.87 7.14
CA GLU A 4 17.79 -13.64 8.21
C GLU A 4 17.39 -12.80 9.44
N ASP A 5 17.84 -11.55 9.55
CA ASP A 5 17.53 -10.64 10.69
C ASP A 5 16.32 -9.72 10.44
N LEU A 6 15.65 -9.80 9.28
CA LEU A 6 14.49 -8.95 8.96
C LEU A 6 13.20 -9.61 9.43
N SER A 7 12.51 -8.95 10.37
CA SER A 7 11.17 -9.36 10.82
C SER A 7 10.23 -9.47 9.61
N PRO A 8 9.38 -10.52 9.52
CA PRO A 8 8.40 -10.66 8.44
C PRO A 8 7.49 -9.43 8.25
N GLU A 9 7.27 -8.65 9.31
CA GLU A 9 6.46 -7.44 9.27
C GLU A 9 7.11 -6.27 8.51
N ASP A 10 8.43 -6.31 8.33
CA ASP A 10 9.23 -5.28 7.65
C ASP A 10 9.61 -5.69 6.21
N GLN A 11 9.28 -6.92 5.80
CA GLN A 11 9.63 -7.44 4.48
C GLN A 11 8.74 -6.88 3.38
N TRP A 12 9.37 -6.36 2.33
CA TRP A 12 8.68 -5.90 1.13
C TRP A 12 8.22 -7.11 0.31
N PRO A 13 6.91 -7.25 0.03
CA PRO A 13 6.44 -8.34 -0.82
C PRO A 13 6.93 -8.15 -2.26
N LEU A 14 7.11 -9.27 -2.95
CA LEU A 14 7.31 -9.26 -4.40
C LEU A 14 5.97 -9.07 -5.09
N PRO A 15 5.80 -8.05 -5.96
CA PRO A 15 4.56 -7.88 -6.69
C PRO A 15 4.23 -9.12 -7.54
N PRO A 16 2.94 -9.52 -7.61
CA PRO A 16 2.51 -10.68 -8.38
C PRO A 16 2.79 -10.50 -9.88
N ALA A 17 2.97 -11.62 -10.58
CA ALA A 17 3.35 -11.65 -11.99
C ALA A 17 2.49 -10.74 -12.89
N TRP A 18 1.17 -10.75 -12.67
CA TRP A 18 0.21 -9.99 -13.48
C TRP A 18 0.40 -8.47 -13.39
N MET A 19 1.02 -7.95 -12.33
CA MET A 19 1.30 -6.51 -12.24
C MET A 19 2.34 -6.07 -13.28
N TRP A 20 3.22 -6.97 -13.71
CA TRP A 20 4.24 -6.68 -14.72
C TRP A 20 3.67 -6.63 -16.14
N ASP A 21 2.48 -7.19 -16.35
CA ASP A 21 1.76 -7.12 -17.63
C ASP A 21 1.06 -5.76 -17.84
N CYS A 22 0.90 -4.97 -16.76
CA CYS A 22 0.31 -3.64 -16.82
C CYS A 22 1.40 -2.56 -16.76
N ALA A 23 1.64 -1.89 -17.89
CA ALA A 23 2.67 -0.85 -17.98
C ALA A 23 2.50 0.29 -16.97
N GLU A 24 1.28 0.57 -16.54
CA GLU A 24 0.99 1.60 -15.56
C GLU A 24 1.26 1.12 -14.11
N CYS A 25 0.95 -0.15 -13.79
CA CYS A 25 1.39 -0.76 -12.53
C CYS A 25 2.91 -0.69 -12.39
N VAL A 26 3.64 -1.06 -13.44
CA VAL A 26 5.11 -1.02 -13.47
C VAL A 26 5.61 0.40 -13.22
N ARG A 27 5.13 1.40 -13.97
CA ARG A 27 5.55 2.80 -13.80
C ARG A 27 5.32 3.31 -12.38
N ARG A 28 4.14 3.07 -11.80
CA ARG A 28 3.81 3.54 -10.45
C ARG A 28 4.62 2.83 -9.37
N TYR A 29 4.86 1.53 -9.55
CA TYR A 29 5.72 0.75 -8.64
C TYR A 29 7.17 1.23 -8.68
N GLU A 30 7.72 1.45 -9.88
CA GLU A 30 9.08 2.00 -10.05
C GLU A 30 9.22 3.39 -9.44
N ALA A 31 8.22 4.27 -9.65
CA ALA A 31 8.21 5.59 -9.02
C ALA A 31 8.21 5.51 -7.49
N MET A 32 7.41 4.61 -6.91
CA MET A 32 7.40 4.34 -5.47
C MET A 32 8.77 3.83 -4.98
N LYS A 33 9.37 2.86 -5.66
CA LYS A 33 10.69 2.31 -5.29
C LYS A 33 11.80 3.35 -5.44
N HIS A 34 11.71 4.22 -6.44
CA HIS A 34 12.66 5.32 -6.63
C HIS A 34 12.59 6.32 -5.47
N VAL A 35 11.39 6.77 -5.10
CA VAL A 35 11.20 7.67 -3.95
C VAL A 35 11.77 7.05 -2.68
N GLN A 36 11.50 5.77 -2.41
CA GLN A 36 12.08 5.07 -1.25
C GLN A 36 13.61 5.05 -1.26
N ALA A 37 14.23 4.78 -2.41
CA ALA A 37 15.68 4.76 -2.54
C ALA A 37 16.31 6.14 -2.32
N VAL A 38 15.68 7.19 -2.86
CA VAL A 38 16.12 8.58 -2.64
C VAL A 38 16.09 8.93 -1.15
N ILE A 39 15.01 8.56 -0.45
CA ILE A 39 14.85 8.84 0.99
C ILE A 39 15.86 8.08 1.83
N ALA A 40 16.09 6.80 1.50
CA ALA A 40 17.11 6.01 2.18
C ALA A 40 18.52 6.62 2.00
N GLY A 41 18.81 7.18 0.82
CA GLY A 41 20.05 7.93 0.57
C GLY A 41 20.14 9.22 1.39
N LEU A 42 19.11 10.06 1.36
CA LEU A 42 19.07 11.33 2.09
C LEU A 42 19.19 11.15 3.61
N THR A 43 18.49 10.16 4.17
CA THR A 43 18.55 9.83 5.61
C THR A 43 19.91 9.27 6.04
N ALA A 44 20.65 8.64 5.14
CA ALA A 44 22.01 8.19 5.41
C ALA A 44 23.02 9.34 5.40
N GLU A 45 22.78 10.40 4.63
CA GLU A 45 23.66 11.56 4.50
C GLU A 45 23.43 12.63 5.59
N ASP A 46 22.18 12.92 5.94
CA ASP A 46 21.84 13.87 7.01
C ASP A 46 20.58 13.46 7.78
N PRO A 47 20.74 12.73 8.90
CA PRO A 47 19.62 12.24 9.71
C PRO A 47 18.80 13.33 10.42
N GLY A 48 19.29 14.58 10.43
CA GLY A 48 18.71 15.67 11.22
C GLY A 48 17.76 16.59 10.47
N VAL A 49 17.62 16.43 9.15
CA VAL A 49 16.77 17.28 8.31
C VAL A 49 15.38 16.66 8.17
N ASP A 50 14.35 17.43 8.52
CA ASP A 50 12.95 17.12 8.28
C ASP A 50 12.65 17.27 6.78
N TRP A 51 13.03 16.26 6.02
CA TRP A 51 12.61 16.14 4.64
C TRP A 51 11.14 15.70 4.65
N ASP A 52 10.28 16.36 3.88
CA ASP A 52 8.87 15.97 3.71
C ASP A 52 8.72 14.72 2.81
N VAL A 53 9.37 13.65 3.26
CA VAL A 53 9.55 12.38 2.54
C VAL A 53 8.37 11.47 2.75
N THR A 54 7.72 11.63 3.89
CA THR A 54 6.51 10.91 4.28
C THR A 54 5.41 11.17 3.28
N ASP A 55 5.19 12.44 2.89
CA ASP A 55 4.18 12.81 1.90
C ASP A 55 4.49 12.25 0.50
N SER A 56 5.77 12.16 0.15
CA SER A 56 6.22 11.59 -1.13
C SER A 56 6.03 10.06 -1.20
N VAL A 57 6.30 9.33 -0.11
CA VAL A 57 6.10 7.87 -0.05
C VAL A 57 4.62 7.54 0.04
N VAL A 58 3.89 8.20 0.94
CA VAL A 58 2.44 7.99 1.10
C VAL A 58 1.72 8.33 -0.20
N GLY A 59 2.07 9.44 -0.86
CA GLY A 59 1.50 9.84 -2.14
C GLY A 59 1.72 8.81 -3.26
N THR A 60 2.93 8.25 -3.38
CA THR A 60 3.20 7.21 -4.39
C THR A 60 2.49 5.89 -4.08
N GLN A 61 2.38 5.51 -2.81
CA GLN A 61 1.60 4.34 -2.40
C GLN A 61 0.10 4.52 -2.66
N ILE A 62 -0.48 5.69 -2.36
CA ILE A 62 -1.88 6.03 -2.66
C ILE A 62 -2.13 5.94 -4.17
N SER A 63 -1.22 6.51 -4.98
CA SER A 63 -1.34 6.48 -6.44
C SER A 63 -1.36 5.05 -7.00
N LEU A 64 -0.45 4.19 -6.54
CA LEU A 64 -0.40 2.79 -6.94
C LEU A 64 -1.62 2.00 -6.42
N SER A 65 -2.00 2.16 -5.14
CA SER A 65 -3.14 1.45 -4.57
C SER A 65 -4.44 1.78 -5.28
N ARG A 66 -4.65 3.07 -5.60
CA ARG A 66 -5.83 3.54 -6.32
C ARG A 66 -5.91 2.96 -7.72
N HIS A 67 -4.79 2.93 -8.44
CA HIS A 67 -4.74 2.31 -9.74
C HIS A 67 -5.13 0.82 -9.70
N LEU A 68 -4.60 0.08 -8.72
CA LEU A 68 -4.90 -1.34 -8.55
C LEU A 68 -6.39 -1.54 -8.19
N ALA A 69 -6.95 -0.70 -7.32
CA ALA A 69 -8.36 -0.72 -6.96
C ALA A 69 -9.29 -0.42 -8.15
N GLU A 70 -8.93 0.52 -9.01
CA GLU A 70 -9.75 0.93 -10.15
C GLU A 70 -9.62 -0.03 -11.35
N ALA A 71 -8.39 -0.40 -11.72
CA ALA A 71 -8.10 -1.15 -12.95
C ALA A 71 -7.97 -2.67 -12.74
N HIS A 72 -7.67 -3.10 -11.52
CA HIS A 72 -7.33 -4.50 -11.19
C HIS A 72 -8.11 -5.02 -9.98
N ARG A 73 -9.31 -4.47 -9.71
CA ARG A 73 -10.19 -4.84 -8.59
C ARG A 73 -10.34 -6.35 -8.40
N ALA A 74 -10.56 -7.08 -9.49
CA ALA A 74 -10.77 -8.53 -9.47
C ALA A 74 -9.50 -9.33 -9.12
N SER A 75 -8.33 -8.71 -9.21
CA SER A 75 -7.02 -9.32 -8.89
C SER A 75 -6.51 -8.95 -7.50
N LEU A 76 -7.26 -8.14 -6.73
CA LEU A 76 -6.88 -7.76 -5.37
C LEU A 76 -6.90 -8.98 -4.43
N PRO A 77 -5.96 -9.08 -3.49
CA PRO A 77 -5.93 -10.16 -2.52
C PRO A 77 -7.17 -10.10 -1.62
N ASP A 78 -7.62 -11.23 -1.10
CA ASP A 78 -8.67 -11.27 -0.09
C ASP A 78 -8.26 -10.52 1.19
N TRP A 79 -9.23 -10.30 2.07
CA TRP A 79 -8.99 -9.68 3.38
C TRP A 79 -7.97 -10.47 4.20
N ASP A 80 -6.93 -9.80 4.67
CA ASP A 80 -5.95 -10.41 5.58
C ASP A 80 -6.56 -10.48 7.00
N PRO A 81 -6.76 -11.68 7.57
CA PRO A 81 -7.36 -11.84 8.90
C PRO A 81 -6.44 -11.37 10.03
N SER A 82 -5.13 -11.20 9.77
CA SER A 82 -4.16 -10.69 10.74
C SER A 82 -4.05 -9.16 10.72
N CYS A 83 -4.58 -8.50 9.70
CA CYS A 83 -4.55 -7.05 9.56
C CYS A 83 -5.76 -6.39 10.25
N THR A 84 -5.50 -5.63 11.30
CA THR A 84 -6.55 -4.91 12.05
C THR A 84 -7.26 -3.86 11.20
N THR A 85 -6.55 -3.24 10.25
CA THR A 85 -7.13 -2.25 9.35
C THR A 85 -8.06 -2.90 8.32
N CYS A 86 -7.72 -4.10 7.81
CA CYS A 86 -8.65 -4.91 7.03
C CYS A 86 -9.94 -5.22 7.81
N ALA A 87 -9.83 -5.57 9.10
CA ALA A 87 -11.01 -5.80 9.95
C ALA A 87 -11.86 -4.52 10.08
N GLY A 88 -11.25 -3.37 10.34
CA GLY A 88 -11.94 -2.08 10.40
C GLY A 88 -12.67 -1.71 9.10
N HIS A 89 -12.05 -1.95 7.93
CA HIS A 89 -12.71 -1.72 6.65
C HIS A 89 -13.89 -2.66 6.40
N ARG A 90 -13.80 -3.93 6.81
CA ARG A 90 -14.93 -4.86 6.72
C ARG A 90 -16.12 -4.40 7.57
N ASP A 91 -15.85 -3.94 8.79
CA ASP A 91 -16.88 -3.43 9.70
C ASP A 91 -17.51 -2.14 9.14
N ALA A 92 -16.68 -1.23 8.60
CA ALA A 92 -17.16 -0.01 7.96
C ALA A 92 -18.03 -0.29 6.73
N LEU A 93 -17.67 -1.27 5.90
CA LEU A 93 -18.48 -1.70 4.76
C LEU A 93 -19.81 -2.31 5.18
N ALA A 94 -19.81 -3.11 6.26
CA ALA A 94 -21.04 -3.66 6.82
C ALA A 94 -21.97 -2.56 7.34
N GLY A 95 -21.42 -1.55 8.03
CA GLY A 95 -22.19 -0.39 8.49
C GLY A 95 -22.67 0.54 7.36
N ALA A 96 -21.88 0.70 6.30
CA ALA A 96 -22.23 1.53 5.15
C ALA A 96 -23.33 0.91 4.26
N ALA A 97 -23.70 -0.36 4.48
CA ALA A 97 -24.80 -1.00 3.77
C ALA A 97 -26.14 -0.25 3.97
N ASP A 98 -26.30 0.42 5.11
CA ASP A 98 -27.48 1.21 5.45
C ASP A 98 -27.38 2.69 4.98
N SER A 99 -26.25 3.08 4.39
CA SER A 99 -25.95 4.44 3.89
C SER A 99 -25.39 4.41 2.45
N PRO A 100 -26.27 4.28 1.43
CA PRO A 100 -25.87 4.13 0.03
C PRO A 100 -24.96 5.24 -0.52
N GLU A 101 -25.04 6.45 0.04
CA GLU A 101 -24.19 7.58 -0.33
C GLU A 101 -22.74 7.46 0.14
N LEU A 102 -22.49 6.72 1.22
CA LEU A 102 -21.15 6.49 1.78
C LEU A 102 -20.50 5.23 1.20
N LEU A 103 -21.31 4.28 0.73
CA LEU A 103 -20.85 2.98 0.27
C LEU A 103 -19.77 3.04 -0.83
N PRO A 104 -19.86 3.87 -1.88
CA PRO A 104 -18.83 3.93 -2.91
C PRO A 104 -17.46 4.37 -2.37
N GLY A 105 -17.46 5.33 -1.44
CA GLY A 105 -16.25 5.80 -0.79
C GLY A 105 -15.65 4.72 0.12
N ALA A 106 -16.47 4.07 0.93
CA ALA A 106 -16.05 2.98 1.80
C ALA A 106 -15.44 1.81 1.01
N VAL A 107 -16.04 1.45 -0.13
CA VAL A 107 -15.52 0.42 -1.04
C VAL A 107 -14.17 0.83 -1.63
N MET A 108 -14.03 2.07 -2.10
CA MET A 108 -12.77 2.53 -2.69
C MET A 108 -11.62 2.47 -1.67
N VAL A 109 -11.81 3.01 -0.46
CA VAL A 109 -10.76 3.03 0.56
C VAL A 109 -10.39 1.61 0.99
N ALA A 110 -11.38 0.72 1.15
CA ALA A 110 -11.15 -0.69 1.44
C ALA A 110 -10.31 -1.40 0.37
N GLU A 111 -10.58 -1.14 -0.90
CA GLU A 111 -9.87 -1.75 -2.02
C GLU A 111 -8.45 -1.20 -2.17
N GLU A 112 -8.26 0.11 -1.96
CA GLU A 112 -6.93 0.72 -1.89
C GLU A 112 -6.10 0.08 -0.77
N HIS A 113 -6.69 -0.12 0.41
CA HIS A 113 -6.01 -0.78 1.52
C HIS A 113 -5.63 -2.23 1.15
N ARG A 114 -6.57 -3.02 0.60
CA ARG A 114 -6.29 -4.39 0.11
C ARG A 114 -5.17 -4.41 -0.94
N ALA A 115 -5.11 -3.41 -1.81
CA ALA A 115 -4.05 -3.31 -2.81
C ALA A 115 -2.66 -3.13 -2.20
N ARG A 116 -2.52 -2.40 -1.07
CA ARG A 116 -1.23 -2.15 -0.42
C ARG A 116 -0.54 -3.44 0.05
N HIS A 117 -1.30 -4.48 0.39
CA HIS A 117 -0.75 -5.79 0.72
C HIS A 117 0.08 -6.43 -0.41
N LEU A 118 -0.11 -6.01 -1.67
CA LEU A 118 0.66 -6.53 -2.81
C LEU A 118 2.06 -5.94 -2.93
N PHE A 119 2.33 -4.80 -2.30
CA PHE A 119 3.56 -4.05 -2.56
C PHE A 119 4.18 -3.35 -1.35
N ALA A 120 3.51 -3.29 -0.19
CA ALA A 120 4.02 -2.67 1.03
C ALA A 120 4.17 -3.70 2.18
N PRO A 121 5.14 -3.53 3.10
CA PRO A 121 5.30 -4.42 4.24
C PRO A 121 4.09 -4.41 5.18
N PRO A 122 3.76 -5.53 5.85
CA PRO A 122 2.62 -5.62 6.76
C PRO A 122 2.56 -4.50 7.81
N ARG A 123 3.73 -4.12 8.37
CA ARG A 123 3.81 -3.04 9.35
C ARG A 123 3.37 -1.69 8.79
N VAL A 124 3.71 -1.40 7.54
CA VAL A 124 3.34 -0.15 6.86
C VAL A 124 1.86 -0.18 6.51
N VAL A 125 1.35 -1.32 6.04
CA VAL A 125 -0.07 -1.52 5.71
C VAL A 125 -0.96 -1.35 6.94
N GLY A 126 -0.52 -1.81 8.12
CA GLY A 126 -1.28 -1.67 9.36
C GLY A 126 -1.43 -0.24 9.89
N LEU A 127 -0.67 0.73 9.37
CA LEU A 127 -0.71 2.14 9.81
C LEU A 127 -1.63 3.02 8.96
N MET A 128 -2.12 2.53 7.82
CA MET A 128 -2.88 3.28 6.82
C MET A 128 -4.18 2.58 6.41
#